data_AF-A0A2S9XKD7-F1
#
_entry.id   AF-A0A2S9XKD7-F1
#
_cell.length_a   1.000
_cell.length_b   1.000
_cell.length_c   1.000
_cell.angle_alpha   90.00
_cell.angle_beta   90.00
_cell.angle_gamma   90.00
#
_symmetry.space_group_name_H-M   'P 1'
#
loop_
_entity.id
_entity.type
_entity.pdbx_description
1 polymer ?
#
loop_
_entity_poly.entity_id
_entity_poly.type
_entity_poly.pdbx_seq_one_letter_code
_entity_poly.pdbx_strand_id
1 'polypeptide(L)'
;MRAWVETTPAPTVRHAWAWLLQRVFAVDIMTCPRCGGRMRLVEIADSRDDVAGVLGNVGLGPRPPPRPRPALPGQLDLDLDLAV
;
A
#
# COMPACT_ATOMS: atom_id res chain seq x y z
N MET A 1 4.07 4.61 -23.39
CA MET A 1 3.33 3.33 -23.41
C MET A 1 4.12 2.34 -22.56
N ARG A 2 3.75 2.12 -21.29
CA ARG A 2 4.38 1.08 -20.45
C ARG A 2 3.54 -0.19 -20.60
N ALA A 3 4.15 -1.23 -21.16
CA ALA A 3 3.57 -2.56 -21.23
C ALA A 3 3.57 -3.16 -19.82
N TRP A 4 2.39 -3.50 -19.31
CA TRP A 4 2.27 -4.28 -18.09
C TRP A 4 2.72 -5.71 -18.39
N VAL A 5 3.76 -6.18 -17.71
CA VAL A 5 4.07 -7.61 -17.69
C VAL A 5 3.12 -8.26 -16.69
N GLU A 6 2.16 -9.02 -17.20
CA GLU A 6 1.34 -9.92 -16.39
C GLU A 6 2.21 -11.12 -16.00
N THR A 7 2.99 -11.00 -14.92
CA THR A 7 3.79 -12.12 -14.42
C THR A 7 2.84 -13.07 -13.68
N THR A 8 2.52 -14.23 -14.28
CA THR A 8 1.86 -15.31 -13.53
C THR A 8 2.91 -15.94 -12.61
N PRO A 9 2.79 -15.83 -11.27
CA PRO A 9 3.79 -16.39 -10.38
C PRO A 9 3.71 -17.92 -10.39
N ALA A 10 4.87 -18.58 -10.35
CA ALA A 10 4.95 -20.02 -10.13
C ALA A 10 4.27 -20.39 -8.80
N PRO A 11 3.65 -21.58 -8.66
CA PRO A 11 3.00 -21.99 -7.43
C PRO A 11 4.03 -22.08 -6.29
N THR A 12 3.97 -21.13 -5.37
CA THR A 12 4.81 -21.14 -4.16
C THR A 12 4.01 -21.68 -2.98
N VAL A 13 4.67 -22.35 -2.03
CA VAL A 13 4.08 -22.71 -0.72
C VAL A 13 3.81 -21.47 0.15
N ARG A 14 4.15 -20.26 -0.33
CA ARG A 14 3.98 -19.01 0.42
C ARG A 14 2.59 -18.45 0.14
N HIS A 15 1.87 -18.11 1.21
CA HIS A 15 0.62 -17.39 1.08
C HIS A 15 0.85 -16.02 0.43
N ALA A 16 -0.06 -15.61 -0.45
CA ALA A 16 -0.03 -14.27 -1.02
C ALA A 16 -0.14 -13.22 0.09
N TRP A 17 0.52 -12.07 -0.08
CA TRP A 17 0.51 -11.00 0.91
C TRP A 17 -0.92 -10.54 1.28
N ALA A 18 -1.82 -10.42 0.30
CA ALA A 18 -3.22 -10.10 0.54
C ALA A 18 -3.95 -11.13 1.43
N TRP A 19 -3.60 -12.41 1.32
CA TRP A 19 -4.17 -13.45 2.17
C TRP A 19 -3.72 -13.29 3.63
N LEU A 20 -2.46 -12.90 3.85
CA LEU A 20 -1.94 -12.65 5.20
C LEU A 20 -2.64 -11.46 5.86
N LEU A 21 -2.88 -10.38 5.11
CA LEU A 21 -3.64 -9.23 5.60
C LEU A 21 -5.06 -9.63 6.04
N GLN A 22 -5.74 -10.43 5.22
CA GLN A 22 -7.07 -10.92 5.57
C GLN A 22 -7.04 -11.80 6.81
N ARG A 23 -6.03 -12.66 6.96
CA ARG A 23 -5.92 -13.56 8.11
C ARG A 23 -5.60 -12.83 9.42
N VAL A 24 -4.70 -11.87 9.41
CA VAL A 24 -4.19 -11.21 10.62
C VAL A 24 -5.03 -10.00 11.01
N PHE A 25 -5.47 -9.22 10.02
CA PHE A 25 -6.14 -7.95 10.24
C PHE A 25 -7.61 -7.95 9.81
N ALA A 26 -8.14 -9.05 9.26
CA ALA A 26 -9.48 -9.13 8.67
C ALA A 26 -9.73 -8.07 7.57
N VAL A 27 -8.67 -7.72 6.81
CA VAL A 27 -8.72 -6.78 5.69
C VAL A 27 -8.49 -7.50 4.36
N ASP A 28 -9.48 -7.45 3.46
CA ASP A 28 -9.38 -7.96 2.10
C ASP A 28 -9.19 -6.82 1.10
N ILE A 29 -7.93 -6.61 0.71
CA ILE A 29 -7.55 -5.58 -0.26
C ILE A 29 -7.83 -5.96 -1.73
N MET A 30 -8.20 -7.22 -1.99
CA MET A 30 -8.51 -7.70 -3.34
C MET A 30 -10.00 -7.64 -3.67
N THR A 31 -10.81 -7.09 -2.76
CA THR A 31 -12.25 -6.91 -2.93
C THR A 31 -12.62 -5.43 -2.83
N CYS A 32 -13.39 -4.93 -3.79
CA CYS A 32 -13.81 -3.53 -3.81
C CYS A 32 -14.78 -3.25 -2.65
N PRO A 33 -14.50 -2.29 -1.76
CA PRO A 33 -15.38 -2.00 -0.62
C PRO A 33 -16.71 -1.36 -1.04
N ARG A 34 -16.82 -0.84 -2.27
CA ARG A 34 -18.04 -0.20 -2.79
C ARG A 34 -19.00 -1.18 -3.44
N CYS A 35 -18.49 -2.14 -4.21
CA CYS A 35 -19.34 -3.04 -5.01
C CYS A 35 -19.11 -4.54 -4.76
N GLY A 36 -18.13 -4.92 -3.94
CA GLY A 36 -17.79 -6.33 -3.68
C GLY A 36 -17.10 -7.05 -4.84
N GLY A 37 -16.82 -6.37 -5.95
CA GLY A 37 -16.13 -6.95 -7.10
C GLY A 37 -14.65 -7.26 -6.82
N ARG A 38 -14.08 -8.23 -7.55
CA ARG A 38 -12.65 -8.58 -7.48
C ARG A 38 -11.80 -7.44 -8.07
N MET A 39 -10.83 -6.98 -7.29
CA MET A 39 -9.81 -6.04 -7.72
C MET A 39 -8.57 -6.78 -8.26
N ARG A 40 -7.72 -6.04 -8.99
CA ARG A 40 -6.43 -6.53 -9.47
C ARG A 40 -5.33 -5.57 -9.02
N LEU A 41 -4.16 -6.12 -8.72
CA LEU A 41 -2.97 -5.30 -8.50
C LEU A 41 -2.58 -4.66 -9.83
N VAL A 42 -2.46 -3.33 -9.84
CA VAL A 42 -2.05 -2.59 -11.03
C VAL A 42 -0.55 -2.34 -10.96
N GLU A 43 -0.07 -1.69 -9.91
CA GLU A 43 1.33 -1.28 -9.76
C GLU A 43 1.81 -1.49 -8.32
N ILE A 44 3.09 -1.81 -8.15
CA ILE A 44 3.79 -1.76 -6.86
C ILE A 44 4.75 -0.58 -6.95
N ALA A 45 4.46 0.49 -6.20
CA ALA A 45 5.31 1.66 -6.12
C ALA A 45 6.21 1.58 -4.88
N ASP A 46 7.51 1.41 -5.10
CA ASP A 46 8.51 1.25 -4.02
C ASP A 46 9.43 2.47 -3.88
N SER A 47 9.55 3.28 -4.95
CA SER A 47 10.28 4.55 -4.90
C SER A 47 9.36 5.74 -4.60
N ARG A 48 9.92 6.83 -4.06
CA ARG A 48 9.18 8.07 -3.81
C ARG A 48 8.53 8.63 -5.08
N ASP A 49 9.23 8.54 -6.20
CA ASP A 49 8.76 9.06 -7.49
C ASP A 49 7.61 8.22 -8.06
N ASP A 50 7.68 6.89 -7.91
CA ASP A 50 6.58 6.00 -8.33
C ASP A 50 5.33 6.25 -7.49
N VAL A 51 5.49 6.40 -6.17
CA VAL A 51 4.38 6.71 -5.27
C VAL A 51 3.74 8.05 -5.67
N ALA A 52 4.56 9.07 -5.91
CA ALA A 52 4.07 10.38 -6.36
C ALA A 52 3.33 10.31 -7.71
N GLY A 53 3.85 9.51 -8.65
CA GLY A 53 3.23 9.30 -9.96
C GLY A 53 1.88 8.59 -9.87
N VAL A 54 1.81 7.47 -9.16
CA VAL A 54 0.56 6.71 -8.96
C VAL A 54 -0.50 7.56 -8.27
N LEU A 55 -0.12 8.30 -7.23
CA LEU A 55 -1.02 9.22 -6.54
C LEU A 55 -1.50 10.36 -7.43
N GLY A 56 -0.62 10.92 -8.27
CA GLY A 56 -0.97 11.91 -9.28
C GLY A 56 -2.04 11.41 -10.26
N ASN A 57 -1.93 10.16 -10.71
CA ASN A 57 -2.88 9.56 -11.67
C ASN A 57 -4.31 9.47 -11.13
N VAL A 58 -4.49 9.36 -9.81
CA VAL A 58 -5.81 9.30 -9.15
C VAL A 58 -6.26 10.65 -8.57
N GLY A 59 -5.53 11.73 -8.87
CA GLY A 59 -5.82 13.08 -8.37
C GLY A 59 -5.48 13.29 -6.90
N LEU A 60 -4.73 12.37 -6.29
CA LEU A 60 -4.28 12.43 -4.90
C LEU A 60 -2.84 12.92 -4.78
N GLY A 61 -2.46 13.92 -5.59
CA GLY A 61 -1.09 14.43 -5.72
C GLY A 61 -0.35 14.62 -4.39
N PRO A 62 1.00 14.66 -4.41
CA PRO A 62 1.85 14.50 -3.23
C PRO A 62 1.36 15.36 -2.06
N ARG A 63 0.83 14.68 -1.04
CA ARG A 63 0.34 15.32 0.17
C ARG A 63 1.52 15.48 1.13
N PRO A 64 1.77 16.69 1.67
CA PRO A 64 2.76 16.84 2.72
C PRO A 64 2.39 15.94 3.91
N PRO A 65 3.38 15.37 4.61
CA PRO A 65 3.10 14.53 5.78
C PRO A 65 2.19 15.30 6.75
N PRO A 66 1.18 14.64 7.33
CA PRO A 66 0.33 15.29 8.32
C PRO A 66 1.20 15.79 9.47
N ARG A 67 0.84 16.96 10.03
CA ARG A 67 1.56 17.52 11.18
C ARG A 67 1.59 16.48 12.31
N PRO A 68 2.73 16.32 13.01
CA PRO A 68 2.81 15.40 14.14
C PRO A 68 1.69 15.69 15.13
N ARG A 69 1.00 14.63 15.58
CA ARG A 69 0.10 14.73 16.73
C ARG A 69 0.93 14.51 17.99
N PRO A 70 0.62 15.20 19.10
CA PRO A 70 1.26 14.90 20.38
C PRO A 70 1.10 13.41 20.70
N ALA A 71 2.18 12.76 21.15
CA ALA A 71 2.11 11.39 21.61
C ALA A 71 1.12 11.28 22.79
N LEU A 72 0.33 10.21 22.79
CA LEU A 72 -0.50 9.88 23.95
C LEU A 72 0.39 9.46 25.12
N PRO A 73 -0.01 9.71 26.38
CA PRO A 73 0.76 9.28 27.54
C PRO A 73 1.09 7.77 27.46
N GLY A 74 2.38 7.43 27.54
CA GLY A 74 2.85 6.04 27.46
C GLY A 74 3.11 5.51 26.05
N GLN A 75 2.80 6.26 24.99
CA GLN A 75 3.17 5.90 23.63
C GLN A 75 4.57 6.45 23.31
N LEU A 76 5.47 5.56 22.87
CA LEU A 76 6.81 5.94 22.41
C LEU A 76 6.71 6.75 21.12
N ASP A 77 7.53 7.79 21.00
CA ASP A 77 7.66 8.54 19.77
C ASP A 77 8.44 7.70 18.74
N LEU A 78 7.94 7.65 17.51
CA LEU A 78 8.61 6.95 16.42
C LEU A 78 9.37 8.00 15.62
N ASP A 79 10.66 8.11 15.89
CA ASP A 79 11.54 9.02 15.17
C ASP A 79 11.77 8.50 13.74
N LEU A 80 10.96 9.01 12.80
CA LEU A 80 11.02 8.65 11.39
C LEU A 80 12.16 9.38 10.65
N ASP A 81 12.86 10.31 11.30
CA ASP A 81 13.93 11.11 10.71
C ASP A 81 15.32 10.46 10.90
N LEU A 82 15.44 9.47 11.80
CA LEU A 82 16.68 8.70 12.00
C LEU A 82 16.93 7.58 10.97
N ALA A 83 16.01 7.37 10.02
CA ALA A 83 16.03 6.24 9.09
C ALA A 83 16.37 6.61 7.62
N VAL A 84 16.92 7.81 7.37
CA VAL A 84 17.36 8.27 6.04
C VAL A 84 18.88 8.33 5.95
#